data_AF-A0A367YR85-F1
#
_entry.id   AF-A0A367YR85-F1
#
_cell.length_a   1.000
_cell.length_b   1.000
_cell.length_c   1.000
_cell.angle_alpha   90.00
_cell.angle_beta   90.00
_cell.angle_gamma   90.00
#
_symmetry.space_group_name_H-M   'P 1'
#
loop_
_entity.id
_entity.type
_entity.pdbx_description
1 polymer ?
#
loop_
_entity_poly.entity_id
_entity_poly.type
_entity_poly.pdbx_seq_one_letter_code
_entity_poly.pdbx_strand_id
1 'polypeptide(L)'
;MTLRLSYVAHSEVGLVRKNNQDSGYASPTMLVVADGMGGAAAGDLASAVAIAEVQDADAELRAAAHAEQQEATADGAPGADGSGPEAPVEAADEPIEAAEVTLEPPQMLDVLAGIVERANRRIAELVAADPSLEGMGTTVDAMMFDGTDLALAHIGDSRAYLLRDGVLTRLTHDHSWVQSLIDEGRISLEEAAYHPHRSLLLKVLNGQPSNDPDLSTHRMQVGDRLLLCSDGLCGLVEDDVLGSLLAQSDPATALERLVSEAHAEGGIDNITIIIADLLEAGEDDELPDVMVLGAAGTLDIPEVTAVPPRAPLPPDAEDDGASPPTPLAGEGSPASASTPVRPQASPDEREEERRYALQTPPSARRRVLRFALSVVLALLLLGGAAAGALAWGRTQFYVGAAEETIAIYQGLPDSLGPIALNRVYEVQPTRLADLPLLYQDQVRKTIDTRSLADARRTVAELTEVSEECIRQRQERAEQEQPPEPTPSPTPDPTPDDSPSPTAPPEDGSC
;
A
#
# COMPACT_ATOMS: atom_id res chain seq x y z
N MET A 1 -30.55 -8.59 25.08
CA MET A 1 -29.30 -8.23 25.76
C MET A 1 -28.48 -7.51 24.73
N THR A 2 -28.27 -6.23 24.95
CA THR A 2 -27.44 -5.38 24.10
C THR A 2 -26.00 -5.49 24.59
N LEU A 3 -25.08 -5.49 23.63
CA LEU A 3 -23.66 -5.60 23.85
C LEU A 3 -23.00 -4.25 23.59
N ARG A 4 -21.82 -4.04 24.14
CA ARG A 4 -21.00 -2.85 23.88
C ARG A 4 -19.57 -3.25 23.52
N LEU A 5 -18.91 -2.37 22.78
CA LEU A 5 -17.49 -2.49 22.48
C LEU A 5 -16.66 -1.89 23.62
N SER A 6 -15.57 -2.56 23.96
CA SER A 6 -14.48 -2.03 24.76
C SER A 6 -13.19 -2.22 23.98
N TYR A 7 -12.56 -1.14 23.53
CA TYR A 7 -11.45 -1.21 22.59
C TYR A 7 -10.18 -0.52 23.07
N VAL A 8 -9.06 -1.02 22.56
CA VAL A 8 -7.75 -0.38 22.61
C VAL A 8 -7.21 -0.31 21.19
N ALA A 9 -6.44 0.73 20.89
CA ALA A 9 -5.89 0.88 19.56
C ALA A 9 -4.51 1.55 19.57
N HIS A 10 -3.71 1.24 18.56
CA HIS A 10 -2.37 1.75 18.36
C HIS A 10 -2.11 2.00 16.88
N SER A 11 -1.35 3.05 16.56
CA SER A 11 -0.84 3.29 15.21
C SER A 11 0.54 3.93 15.28
N GLU A 12 1.50 3.40 14.51
CA GLU A 12 2.87 3.90 14.47
C GLU A 12 3.54 3.75 13.11
N VAL A 13 4.65 4.47 12.92
CA VAL A 13 5.43 4.49 11.68
C VAL A 13 6.14 3.15 11.43
N GLY A 14 6.43 2.36 12.46
CA GLY A 14 7.35 1.23 12.39
C GLY A 14 8.83 1.66 12.37
N LEU A 15 9.71 0.74 11.98
CA LEU A 15 11.18 0.91 12.07
C LEU A 15 11.83 1.38 10.75
N VAL A 16 11.14 1.25 9.62
CA VAL A 16 11.72 1.47 8.28
C VAL A 16 11.09 2.65 7.54
N ARG A 17 9.77 2.84 7.65
CA ARG A 17 9.06 3.94 6.97
C ARG A 17 9.43 5.30 7.57
N LYS A 18 9.18 6.38 6.81
CA LYS A 18 9.51 7.76 7.23
C LYS A 18 8.33 8.49 7.85
N ASN A 19 7.14 8.16 7.40
CA ASN A 19 5.86 8.71 7.82
C ASN A 19 4.90 7.54 8.06
N ASN A 20 3.87 7.82 8.85
CA ASN A 20 2.76 6.91 9.03
C ASN A 20 1.69 7.24 7.98
N GLN A 21 1.44 6.31 7.08
CA GLN A 21 0.42 6.43 6.04
C GLN A 21 -0.86 5.68 6.41
N ASP A 22 -0.85 4.90 7.49
CA ASP A 22 -2.06 4.29 8.03
C ASP A 22 -2.91 5.34 8.75
N SER A 23 -4.21 5.09 8.77
CA SER A 23 -5.17 5.79 9.60
C SER A 23 -6.12 4.78 10.25
N GLY A 24 -6.71 5.15 11.38
CA GLY A 24 -7.71 4.32 12.03
C GLY A 24 -8.74 5.13 12.82
N TYR A 25 -9.86 4.49 13.10
CA TYR A 25 -10.98 5.07 13.84
C TYR A 25 -11.60 4.03 14.76
N ALA A 26 -11.88 4.39 16.00
CA ALA A 26 -12.65 3.56 16.92
C ALA A 26 -13.66 4.42 17.67
N SER A 27 -14.93 4.03 17.59
CA SER A 27 -16.04 4.59 18.33
C SER A 27 -16.90 3.46 18.91
N PRO A 28 -17.88 3.77 19.77
CA PRO A 28 -18.82 2.75 20.28
C PRO A 28 -19.57 1.98 19.19
N THR A 29 -19.67 2.53 17.98
CA THR A 29 -20.50 2.04 16.88
C THR A 29 -19.68 1.68 15.62
N MET A 30 -18.43 2.13 15.50
CA MET A 30 -17.59 1.84 14.33
C MET A 30 -16.13 1.56 14.69
N LEU A 31 -15.52 0.58 14.03
CA LEU A 31 -14.08 0.30 14.08
C LEU A 31 -13.54 0.27 12.65
N VAL A 32 -12.51 1.06 12.35
CA VAL A 32 -11.97 1.16 11.00
C VAL A 32 -10.44 1.21 11.00
N VAL A 33 -9.83 0.46 10.08
CA VAL A 33 -8.41 0.58 9.72
C VAL A 33 -8.31 0.87 8.23
N ALA A 34 -7.44 1.81 7.87
CA ALA A 34 -7.15 2.17 6.49
C ALA A 34 -5.63 2.31 6.30
N ASP A 35 -5.05 1.45 5.47
CA ASP A 35 -3.62 1.47 5.13
C ASP A 35 -3.43 2.31 3.86
N GLY A 36 -2.66 3.38 3.99
CA GLY A 36 -2.46 4.37 2.94
C GLY A 36 -1.26 4.04 2.06
N MET A 37 -1.46 4.02 0.75
CA MET A 37 -0.41 3.76 -0.23
C MET A 37 -0.34 4.82 -1.32
N GLY A 38 0.84 5.01 -1.86
CA GLY A 38 1.08 5.94 -2.95
C GLY A 38 2.53 6.38 -2.98
N GLY A 39 3.03 6.66 -4.18
CA GLY A 39 4.33 7.34 -4.36
C GLY A 39 4.35 8.70 -3.66
N ALA A 40 5.50 9.38 -3.69
CA ALA A 40 5.76 10.72 -3.12
C ALA A 40 4.64 11.33 -2.23
N ALA A 41 4.40 10.73 -1.06
CA ALA A 41 3.65 11.27 0.09
C ALA A 41 2.14 11.56 -0.07
N ALA A 42 1.37 10.70 -0.74
CA ALA A 42 -0.09 10.88 -0.81
C ALA A 42 -0.93 9.75 -0.16
N GLY A 43 -0.31 8.65 0.28
CA GLY A 43 -1.03 7.55 0.95
C GLY A 43 -1.63 7.93 2.31
N ASP A 44 -0.92 8.77 3.07
CA ASP A 44 -1.40 9.36 4.33
C ASP A 44 -2.66 10.23 4.12
N LEU A 45 -2.71 10.99 3.02
CA LEU A 45 -3.91 11.74 2.64
C LEU A 45 -5.06 10.81 2.25
N ALA A 46 -4.81 9.75 1.49
CA ALA A 46 -5.85 8.82 1.05
C ALA A 46 -6.51 8.09 2.24
N SER A 47 -5.71 7.55 3.18
CA SER A 47 -6.24 6.90 4.38
C SER A 47 -6.95 7.88 5.31
N ALA A 48 -6.42 9.11 5.46
CA ALA A 48 -7.06 10.15 6.24
C ALA A 48 -8.45 10.53 5.69
N VAL A 49 -8.59 10.62 4.36
CA VAL A 49 -9.88 10.87 3.69
C VAL A 49 -10.88 9.76 3.96
N ALA A 50 -10.47 8.49 3.90
CA ALA A 50 -11.35 7.38 4.23
C ALA A 50 -11.85 7.47 5.68
N ILE A 51 -10.97 7.76 6.63
CA ILE A 51 -11.33 7.91 8.05
C ILE A 51 -12.17 9.17 8.32
N ALA A 52 -12.00 10.26 7.56
CA ALA A 52 -12.84 11.44 7.70
C ALA A 52 -14.30 11.16 7.31
N GLU A 53 -14.54 10.45 6.20
CA GLU A 53 -15.90 10.08 5.78
C GLU A 53 -16.59 9.11 6.75
N VAL A 54 -15.81 8.27 7.43
CA VAL A 54 -16.30 7.42 8.54
C VAL A 54 -16.69 8.28 9.74
N GLN A 55 -15.83 9.23 10.15
CA GLN A 55 -16.09 10.12 11.28
C GLN A 55 -17.38 10.92 11.09
N ASP A 56 -17.55 11.51 9.91
CA ASP A 56 -18.73 12.29 9.58
C ASP A 56 -20.00 11.41 9.63
N ALA A 57 -19.94 10.21 9.04
CA ALA A 57 -21.06 9.29 9.06
C ALA A 57 -21.41 8.79 10.47
N ASP A 58 -20.41 8.43 11.28
CA ASP A 58 -20.62 7.97 12.66
C ASP A 58 -21.20 9.09 13.54
N ALA A 59 -20.70 10.33 13.37
CA ALA A 59 -21.23 11.49 14.08
C ALA A 59 -22.69 11.78 13.69
N GLU A 60 -23.02 11.72 12.40
CA GLU A 60 -24.40 11.88 11.92
C GLU A 60 -25.34 10.81 12.47
N LEU A 61 -24.90 9.54 12.47
CA LEU A 61 -25.69 8.41 12.99
C LEU A 61 -25.94 8.53 14.49
N ARG A 62 -24.90 8.84 15.27
CA ARG A 62 -25.05 9.07 16.71
C ARG A 62 -25.97 10.26 16.98
N ALA A 63 -25.78 11.38 16.28
CA ALA A 63 -26.65 12.55 16.41
C ALA A 63 -28.12 12.24 16.09
N ALA A 64 -28.39 11.48 15.02
CA ALA A 64 -29.74 11.05 14.66
C ALA A 64 -30.37 10.18 15.75
N ALA A 65 -29.61 9.21 16.29
CA ALA A 65 -30.11 8.33 17.34
C ALA A 65 -30.44 9.11 18.64
N HIS A 66 -29.67 10.14 19.02
CA HIS A 66 -30.02 11.00 20.16
C HIS A 66 -31.31 11.79 19.93
N ALA A 67 -31.53 12.31 18.72
CA ALA A 67 -32.72 13.07 18.40
C ALA A 67 -34.00 12.21 18.54
N GLU A 68 -33.95 10.95 18.10
CA GLU A 68 -35.07 10.00 18.23
C GLU A 68 -35.40 9.68 19.70
N GLN A 69 -34.38 9.52 20.55
CA GLN A 69 -34.58 9.31 21.99
C GLN A 69 -35.19 10.54 22.70
N GLN A 70 -34.78 11.74 22.31
CA GLN A 70 -35.34 12.99 22.85
C GLN A 70 -36.80 13.19 22.43
N GLU A 71 -37.18 12.84 21.20
CA GLU A 71 -38.60 12.86 20.77
C GLU A 71 -39.44 11.81 21.50
N ALA A 72 -38.92 10.59 21.69
CA ALA A 72 -39.62 9.51 22.38
C ALA A 72 -39.87 9.81 23.88
N THR A 73 -38.94 10.52 24.54
CA THR A 73 -39.10 10.96 25.93
C THR A 73 -40.06 12.15 26.07
N ALA A 74 -40.13 13.03 25.06
CA ALA A 74 -41.04 14.17 25.05
C ALA A 74 -42.52 13.79 24.87
N ASP A 75 -42.83 12.77 24.06
CA ASP A 75 -44.21 12.31 23.81
C ASP A 75 -44.78 11.43 24.94
N GLY A 76 -43.96 11.09 25.94
CA GLY A 76 -44.32 10.28 27.12
C GLY A 76 -44.73 11.06 28.37
N ALA A 77 -44.68 12.40 28.38
CA ALA A 77 -44.96 13.19 29.58
C ALA A 77 -46.48 13.38 29.82
N PRO A 78 -47.07 12.88 30.93
CA PRO A 78 -48.42 13.26 31.30
C PRO A 78 -48.42 14.70 31.81
N GLY A 79 -49.32 15.51 31.26
CA GLY A 79 -49.38 16.96 31.47
C GLY A 79 -49.22 17.39 32.94
N ALA A 80 -48.28 18.31 33.15
CA ALA A 80 -48.15 19.12 34.36
C ALA A 80 -47.99 20.59 33.96
N ASP A 81 -49.13 21.27 33.93
CA ASP A 81 -49.42 22.60 34.47
C ASP A 81 -48.24 23.58 34.63
N GLY A 82 -48.29 24.69 33.88
CA GLY A 82 -48.12 26.03 34.47
C GLY A 82 -46.71 26.64 34.57
N SER A 83 -46.53 27.67 33.73
CA SER A 83 -45.84 28.97 34.00
C SER A 83 -44.31 29.06 34.09
N GLY A 84 -43.72 29.82 33.14
CA GLY A 84 -42.48 30.59 33.31
C GLY A 84 -41.56 30.56 32.09
N PRO A 85 -41.02 31.70 31.60
CA PRO A 85 -40.09 31.71 30.47
C PRO A 85 -38.66 31.52 30.99
N GLU A 86 -38.03 30.39 30.68
CA GLU A 86 -36.61 30.17 30.96
C GLU A 86 -35.75 30.49 29.73
N ALA A 87 -34.59 31.06 30.04
CA ALA A 87 -33.64 31.73 29.17
C ALA A 87 -32.85 30.74 28.27
N PRO A 88 -32.05 31.22 27.29
CA PRO A 88 -31.31 30.32 26.42
C PRO A 88 -30.21 29.62 27.23
N VAL A 89 -30.30 28.30 27.31
CA VAL A 89 -29.27 27.45 27.88
C VAL A 89 -28.11 27.44 26.88
N GLU A 90 -26.95 27.96 27.31
CA GLU A 90 -25.67 27.71 26.64
C GLU A 90 -25.48 26.19 26.54
N ALA A 91 -25.24 25.69 25.33
CA ALA A 91 -24.91 24.29 25.08
C ALA A 91 -23.62 23.96 25.84
N ALA A 92 -23.78 23.35 27.01
CA ALA A 92 -22.70 22.71 27.74
C ALA A 92 -22.38 21.39 27.04
N ASP A 93 -21.08 21.12 26.96
CA ASP A 93 -20.42 19.91 26.48
C ASP A 93 -20.71 18.74 27.45
N GLU A 94 -21.98 18.30 27.52
CA GLU A 94 -22.38 17.18 28.37
C GLU A 94 -22.04 15.84 27.70
N PRO A 95 -21.55 14.85 28.48
CA PRO A 95 -21.21 13.53 27.96
C PRO A 95 -22.45 12.87 27.36
N ILE A 96 -22.25 12.37 26.14
CA ILE A 96 -23.27 11.87 25.25
C ILE A 96 -23.79 10.51 25.76
N GLU A 97 -25.02 10.45 26.29
CA GLU A 97 -25.68 9.18 26.67
C GLU A 97 -25.98 8.33 25.44
N ALA A 98 -25.51 7.08 25.43
CA ALA A 98 -25.60 6.12 24.33
C ALA A 98 -26.96 6.09 23.63
N ALA A 99 -27.04 6.69 22.45
CA ALA A 99 -28.12 6.41 21.55
C ALA A 99 -27.80 5.14 20.76
N GLU A 100 -28.60 4.09 20.98
CA GLU A 100 -28.50 2.85 20.24
C GLU A 100 -28.85 3.12 18.77
N VAL A 101 -27.83 3.15 17.90
CA VAL A 101 -28.04 3.13 16.45
C VAL A 101 -28.62 1.76 16.10
N THR A 102 -29.95 1.68 15.99
CA THR A 102 -30.67 0.43 15.68
C THR A 102 -30.94 0.36 14.18
N LEU A 103 -29.91 0.00 13.41
CA LEU A 103 -30.04 -0.29 11.99
C LEU A 103 -30.12 -1.79 11.76
N GLU A 104 -31.02 -2.22 10.89
CA GLU A 104 -31.04 -3.62 10.45
C GLU A 104 -29.75 -3.94 9.65
N PRO A 105 -29.24 -5.19 9.70
CA PRO A 105 -27.95 -5.51 9.07
C PRO A 105 -27.81 -5.11 7.59
N PRO A 106 -28.84 -5.23 6.72
CA PRO A 106 -28.75 -4.72 5.35
C PRO A 106 -28.54 -3.20 5.26
N GLN A 107 -29.17 -2.42 6.16
CA GLN A 107 -29.02 -0.97 6.20
C GLN A 107 -27.62 -0.57 6.67
N MET A 108 -27.04 -1.31 7.63
CA MET A 108 -25.65 -1.12 8.04
C MET A 108 -24.69 -1.33 6.87
N LEU A 109 -24.92 -2.36 6.04
CA LEU A 109 -24.12 -2.58 4.83
C LEU A 109 -24.27 -1.44 3.81
N ASP A 110 -25.49 -0.93 3.61
CA ASP A 110 -25.74 0.20 2.72
C ASP A 110 -25.01 1.47 3.21
N VAL A 111 -25.00 1.71 4.53
CA VAL A 111 -24.24 2.80 5.15
C VAL A 111 -22.75 2.64 4.89
N LEU A 112 -22.18 1.47 5.17
CA LEU A 112 -20.75 1.20 4.97
C LEU A 112 -20.36 1.32 3.48
N ALA A 113 -21.16 0.77 2.57
CA ALA A 113 -20.94 0.91 1.13
C ALA A 113 -20.98 2.38 0.70
N GLY A 114 -21.93 3.15 1.23
CA GLY A 114 -22.03 4.59 0.98
C GLY A 114 -20.82 5.38 1.51
N ILE A 115 -20.28 5.01 2.67
CA ILE A 115 -19.04 5.61 3.22
C ILE A 115 -17.88 5.35 2.27
N VAL A 116 -17.70 4.09 1.85
CA VAL A 116 -16.63 3.70 0.92
C VAL A 116 -16.75 4.43 -0.42
N GLU A 117 -17.96 4.57 -0.97
CA GLU A 117 -18.21 5.32 -2.20
C GLU A 117 -17.86 6.80 -2.06
N ARG A 118 -18.27 7.44 -0.94
CA ARG A 118 -17.96 8.85 -0.69
C ARG A 118 -16.46 9.06 -0.53
N ALA A 119 -15.77 8.22 0.22
CA ALA A 119 -14.31 8.26 0.37
C ALA A 119 -13.61 8.14 -0.98
N ASN A 120 -14.02 7.17 -1.80
CA ASN A 120 -13.46 6.99 -3.14
C ASN A 120 -13.69 8.21 -4.04
N ARG A 121 -14.91 8.77 -4.03
CA ARG A 121 -15.23 9.99 -4.77
C ARG A 121 -14.39 11.17 -4.29
N ARG A 122 -14.19 11.31 -2.97
CA ARG A 122 -13.39 12.38 -2.39
C ARG A 122 -11.91 12.27 -2.77
N ILE A 123 -11.36 11.06 -2.81
CA ILE A 123 -10.03 10.77 -3.35
C ILE A 123 -9.96 11.20 -4.84
N ALA A 124 -10.97 10.85 -5.64
CA ALA A 124 -11.03 11.25 -7.06
C ALA A 124 -11.04 12.77 -7.25
N GLU A 125 -11.79 13.51 -6.42
CA GLU A 125 -11.83 14.97 -6.43
C GLU A 125 -10.47 15.59 -6.10
N LEU A 126 -9.76 15.03 -5.12
CA LEU A 126 -8.42 15.48 -4.74
C LEU A 126 -7.41 15.25 -5.87
N VAL A 127 -7.41 14.07 -6.50
CA VAL A 127 -6.54 13.78 -7.66
C VAL A 127 -6.90 14.69 -8.86
N ALA A 128 -8.18 14.98 -9.06
CA ALA A 128 -8.61 15.89 -10.12
C ALA A 128 -8.15 17.34 -9.87
N ALA A 129 -8.09 17.76 -8.60
CA ALA A 129 -7.62 19.08 -8.21
C ALA A 129 -6.09 19.19 -8.25
N ASP A 130 -5.38 18.14 -7.86
CA ASP A 130 -3.92 18.04 -7.90
C ASP A 130 -3.47 16.70 -8.53
N PRO A 131 -3.12 16.70 -9.83
CA PRO A 131 -2.63 15.52 -10.52
C PRO A 131 -1.34 14.93 -9.95
N SER A 132 -0.61 15.64 -9.07
CA SER A 132 0.56 15.06 -8.41
C SER A 132 0.20 13.99 -7.38
N LEU A 133 -1.08 13.92 -6.98
CA LEU A 133 -1.65 12.88 -6.12
C LEU A 133 -2.03 11.60 -6.89
N GLU A 134 -1.81 11.56 -8.22
CA GLU A 134 -2.11 10.39 -9.03
C GLU A 134 -1.33 9.16 -8.52
N GLY A 135 -2.06 8.05 -8.32
CA GLY A 135 -1.51 6.82 -7.76
C GLY A 135 -1.61 6.72 -6.23
N MET A 136 -2.18 7.72 -5.54
CA MET A 136 -2.59 7.53 -4.15
C MET A 136 -3.77 6.58 -4.03
N GLY A 137 -3.79 5.82 -2.95
CA GLY A 137 -4.94 5.02 -2.58
C GLY A 137 -4.84 4.50 -1.16
N THR A 138 -5.86 3.78 -0.72
CA THR A 138 -5.89 3.20 0.61
C THR A 138 -6.72 1.92 0.65
N THR A 139 -6.38 1.01 1.56
CA THR A 139 -7.26 -0.08 1.98
C THR A 139 -8.33 0.47 2.92
N VAL A 140 -9.42 -0.27 3.12
CA VAL A 140 -10.38 -0.01 4.20
C VAL A 140 -10.93 -1.33 4.72
N ASP A 141 -10.78 -1.54 6.02
CA ASP A 141 -11.59 -2.46 6.82
C ASP A 141 -12.48 -1.65 7.73
N ALA A 142 -13.77 -1.56 7.41
CA ALA A 142 -14.73 -0.80 8.19
C ALA A 142 -15.79 -1.72 8.78
N MET A 143 -15.91 -1.70 10.11
CA MET A 143 -16.93 -2.40 10.86
C MET A 143 -17.91 -1.42 11.46
N MET A 144 -19.21 -1.73 11.35
CA MET A 144 -20.29 -1.05 12.05
C MET A 144 -20.98 -2.02 12.99
N PHE A 145 -21.36 -1.55 14.17
CA PHE A 145 -21.92 -2.35 15.24
C PHE A 145 -23.22 -1.73 15.79
N ASP A 146 -24.29 -2.53 15.88
CA ASP A 146 -25.62 -2.08 16.34
C ASP A 146 -25.96 -2.53 17.78
N GLY A 147 -25.01 -3.15 18.48
CA GLY A 147 -25.24 -3.76 19.80
C GLY A 147 -25.46 -5.28 19.77
N THR A 148 -25.68 -5.90 18.60
CA THR A 148 -25.85 -7.36 18.48
C THR A 148 -25.27 -7.98 17.20
N ASP A 149 -25.32 -7.25 16.10
CA ASP A 149 -24.80 -7.61 14.79
C ASP A 149 -23.67 -6.64 14.39
N LEU A 150 -22.75 -7.18 13.61
CA LEU A 150 -21.59 -6.48 13.08
C LEU A 150 -21.66 -6.54 11.56
N ALA A 151 -21.70 -5.39 10.92
CA ALA A 151 -21.53 -5.26 9.48
C ALA A 151 -20.06 -4.95 9.17
N LEU A 152 -19.51 -5.55 8.11
CA LEU A 152 -18.12 -5.39 7.68
C LEU A 152 -18.09 -5.05 6.19
N ALA A 153 -17.35 -4.00 5.85
CA ALA A 153 -16.93 -3.66 4.50
C ALA A 153 -15.41 -3.73 4.39
N HIS A 154 -14.92 -4.49 3.42
CA HIS A 154 -13.50 -4.77 3.22
C HIS A 154 -13.03 -4.42 1.80
N ILE A 155 -11.92 -3.69 1.69
CA ILE A 155 -11.18 -3.49 0.45
C ILE A 155 -9.68 -3.38 0.72
N GLY A 156 -8.90 -4.36 0.26
CA GLY A 156 -7.43 -4.30 0.30
C GLY A 156 -6.87 -5.56 0.90
N ASP A 157 -5.72 -5.48 1.56
CA ASP A 157 -5.07 -6.59 2.28
C ASP A 157 -4.86 -6.32 3.78
N SER A 158 -5.41 -5.21 4.30
CA SER A 158 -5.70 -5.11 5.72
C SER A 158 -6.66 -6.23 6.12
N ARG A 159 -6.62 -6.62 7.39
CA ARG A 159 -7.38 -7.78 7.86
C ARG A 159 -8.19 -7.52 9.10
N ALA A 160 -9.32 -8.21 9.16
CA ALA A 160 -10.11 -8.30 10.36
C ALA A 160 -10.32 -9.76 10.80
N TYR A 161 -10.27 -9.99 12.11
CA TYR A 161 -10.36 -11.29 12.73
C TYR A 161 -11.38 -11.28 13.89
N LEU A 162 -12.01 -12.43 14.10
CA LEU A 162 -12.85 -12.73 15.25
C LEU A 162 -12.22 -13.88 16.04
N LEU A 163 -11.93 -13.64 17.31
CA LEU A 163 -11.59 -14.66 18.29
C LEU A 163 -12.84 -15.00 19.10
N ARG A 164 -13.32 -16.24 18.95
CA ARG A 164 -14.45 -16.79 19.71
C ARG A 164 -14.10 -18.17 20.24
N ASP A 165 -14.36 -18.41 21.52
CA ASP A 165 -14.09 -19.69 22.19
C ASP A 165 -12.64 -20.21 21.99
N GLY A 166 -11.67 -19.28 21.90
CA GLY A 166 -10.26 -19.59 21.68
C GLY A 166 -9.88 -19.92 20.23
N VAL A 167 -10.81 -19.78 19.27
CA VAL A 167 -10.57 -20.00 17.84
C VAL A 167 -10.51 -18.65 17.12
N LEU A 168 -9.37 -18.33 16.50
CA LEU A 168 -9.22 -17.16 15.64
C LEU A 168 -9.74 -17.47 14.25
N THR A 169 -10.66 -16.65 13.75
CA THR A 169 -11.22 -16.75 12.39
C THR A 169 -11.00 -15.43 11.66
N ARG A 170 -10.32 -15.48 10.51
CA ARG A 170 -10.21 -14.32 9.61
C ARG A 170 -11.57 -14.05 8.96
N LEU A 171 -12.06 -12.82 9.08
CA LEU A 171 -13.35 -12.38 8.51
C LEU A 171 -13.19 -11.81 7.10
N THR A 172 -12.00 -11.30 6.78
CA THR A 172 -11.66 -10.71 5.48
C THR A 172 -10.96 -11.70 4.55
N HIS A 173 -10.94 -11.37 3.26
CA HIS A 173 -10.22 -12.11 2.25
C HIS A 173 -9.42 -11.13 1.38
N ASP A 174 -8.09 -11.21 1.48
CA ASP A 174 -7.19 -10.19 0.93
C ASP A 174 -7.40 -10.00 -0.59
N HIS A 175 -7.59 -8.75 -1.00
CA HIS A 175 -7.58 -8.34 -2.41
C HIS A 175 -6.16 -8.18 -2.96
N SER A 176 -5.31 -9.18 -2.75
CA SER A 176 -3.93 -9.21 -3.25
C SER A 176 -3.75 -10.20 -4.39
N TRP A 177 -2.74 -9.97 -5.23
CA TRP A 177 -2.43 -10.85 -6.34
C TRP A 177 -2.01 -12.24 -5.87
N VAL A 178 -1.29 -12.32 -4.76
CA VAL A 178 -0.89 -13.62 -4.17
C VAL A 178 -2.09 -14.38 -3.61
N GLN A 179 -3.08 -13.70 -3.03
CA GLN A 179 -4.31 -14.35 -2.58
C GLN A 179 -5.08 -14.95 -3.77
N SER A 180 -5.15 -14.24 -4.91
CA SER A 180 -5.75 -14.80 -6.14
C SER A 180 -5.03 -16.05 -6.63
N LEU A 181 -3.69 -16.10 -6.53
CA LEU A 181 -2.94 -17.31 -6.88
C LEU A 181 -3.20 -18.47 -5.92
N ILE A 182 -3.38 -18.18 -4.63
CA ILE A 182 -3.74 -19.19 -3.62
C ILE A 182 -5.13 -19.76 -3.94
N ASP A 183 -6.10 -18.89 -4.24
CA ASP A 183 -7.47 -19.31 -4.56
C ASP A 183 -7.53 -20.15 -5.84
N GLU A 184 -6.68 -19.84 -6.83
CA GLU A 184 -6.49 -20.63 -8.05
C GLU A 184 -5.71 -21.94 -7.82
N GLY A 185 -5.19 -22.17 -6.61
CA GLY A 185 -4.37 -23.33 -6.26
C GLY A 185 -3.01 -23.36 -6.97
N ARG A 186 -2.51 -22.19 -7.40
CA ARG A 186 -1.25 -22.05 -8.14
C ARG A 186 -0.04 -21.92 -7.25
N ILE A 187 -0.23 -21.40 -6.04
CA ILE A 187 0.78 -21.35 -4.98
C ILE A 187 0.14 -21.74 -3.65
N SER A 188 0.94 -22.21 -2.72
CA SER A 188 0.57 -22.44 -1.33
C SER A 188 0.63 -21.16 -0.50
N LEU A 189 0.02 -21.19 0.70
CA LEU A 189 0.10 -20.10 1.68
C LEU A 189 1.55 -19.78 2.07
N GLU A 190 2.39 -20.81 2.26
CA GLU A 190 3.80 -20.65 2.59
C GLU A 190 4.60 -19.99 1.45
N GLU A 191 4.30 -20.35 0.19
CA GLU A 191 4.94 -19.72 -0.98
C GLU A 191 4.51 -18.27 -1.17
N ALA A 192 3.27 -17.92 -0.81
CA ALA A 192 2.76 -16.56 -0.91
C ALA A 192 3.52 -15.57 0.00
N ALA A 193 3.92 -15.99 1.20
CA ALA A 193 4.65 -15.16 2.16
C ALA A 193 5.98 -14.62 1.62
N TYR A 194 6.66 -15.39 0.76
CA TYR A 194 7.94 -15.03 0.17
C TYR A 194 7.84 -14.56 -1.29
N HIS A 195 6.61 -14.40 -1.80
CA HIS A 195 6.41 -14.07 -3.21
C HIS A 195 6.92 -12.65 -3.54
N PRO A 196 7.64 -12.43 -4.67
CA PRO A 196 8.17 -11.12 -5.06
C PRO A 196 7.11 -10.02 -5.20
N HIS A 197 5.88 -10.41 -5.56
CA HIS A 197 4.74 -9.52 -5.75
C HIS A 197 3.67 -9.68 -4.65
N ARG A 198 4.07 -10.02 -3.41
CA ARG A 198 3.12 -10.19 -2.30
C ARG A 198 2.35 -8.92 -1.94
N SER A 199 2.98 -7.75 -2.08
CA SER A 199 2.37 -6.43 -1.83
C SER A 199 1.61 -5.85 -3.03
N LEU A 200 1.31 -6.65 -4.06
CA LEU A 200 0.57 -6.19 -5.23
C LEU A 200 -0.94 -6.32 -4.98
N LEU A 201 -1.62 -5.18 -4.86
CA LEU A 201 -3.06 -5.12 -4.62
C LEU A 201 -3.89 -5.07 -5.90
N LEU A 202 -5.05 -5.71 -5.83
CA LEU A 202 -6.02 -5.83 -6.92
C LEU A 202 -7.23 -4.91 -6.73
N LYS A 203 -7.60 -4.62 -5.48
CA LYS A 203 -8.65 -3.64 -5.15
C LYS A 203 -8.18 -2.72 -4.03
N VAL A 204 -8.31 -1.42 -4.24
CA VAL A 204 -8.00 -0.34 -3.28
C VAL A 204 -8.90 0.86 -3.57
N LEU A 205 -9.10 1.76 -2.61
CA LEU A 205 -9.72 3.06 -2.88
C LEU A 205 -8.68 4.02 -3.45
N ASN A 206 -8.82 4.41 -4.72
CA ASN A 206 -7.86 5.26 -5.44
C ASN A 206 -8.54 6.29 -6.36
N GLY A 207 -9.85 6.51 -6.19
CA GLY A 207 -10.63 7.43 -7.00
C GLY A 207 -11.08 6.88 -8.35
N GLN A 208 -10.75 5.63 -8.69
CA GLN A 208 -11.26 4.97 -9.89
C GLN A 208 -12.68 4.41 -9.65
N PRO A 209 -13.49 4.19 -10.70
CA PRO A 209 -14.88 3.75 -10.54
C PRO A 209 -15.06 2.27 -10.16
N SER A 210 -14.00 1.44 -10.16
CA SER A 210 -14.08 -0.01 -9.98
C SER A 210 -13.60 -0.48 -8.59
N ASN A 211 -14.28 -0.04 -7.52
CA ASN A 211 -13.81 -0.20 -6.14
C ASN A 211 -14.90 -0.72 -5.18
N ASP A 212 -15.73 -1.66 -5.65
CA ASP A 212 -16.80 -2.25 -4.82
C ASP A 212 -16.20 -3.03 -3.63
N PRO A 213 -16.60 -2.73 -2.38
CA PRO A 213 -16.11 -3.44 -1.20
C PRO A 213 -16.78 -4.81 -1.08
N ASP A 214 -16.07 -5.73 -0.44
CA ASP A 214 -16.64 -7.00 0.00
C ASP A 214 -17.44 -6.76 1.29
N LEU A 215 -18.72 -7.15 1.29
CA LEU A 215 -19.69 -6.85 2.34
C LEU A 215 -20.13 -8.13 3.06
N SER A 216 -20.13 -8.11 4.40
CA SER A 216 -20.58 -9.26 5.21
C SER A 216 -21.19 -8.84 6.56
N THR A 217 -22.00 -9.70 7.15
CA THR A 217 -22.63 -9.49 8.47
C THR A 217 -22.34 -10.66 9.40
N HIS A 218 -22.09 -10.37 10.66
CA HIS A 218 -21.71 -11.35 11.67
C HIS A 218 -22.51 -11.13 12.96
N ARG A 219 -23.07 -12.20 13.53
CA ARG A 219 -23.77 -12.13 14.80
C ARG A 219 -22.78 -12.17 15.96
N MET A 220 -22.82 -11.17 16.83
CA MET A 220 -21.89 -11.02 17.96
C MET A 220 -22.42 -11.70 19.23
N GLN A 221 -21.48 -12.10 20.09
CA GLN A 221 -21.71 -12.74 21.37
C GLN A 221 -20.84 -12.09 22.45
N VAL A 222 -21.28 -12.16 23.71
CA VAL A 222 -20.47 -11.75 24.85
C VAL A 222 -19.16 -12.54 24.87
N GLY A 223 -18.04 -11.86 25.05
CA GLY A 223 -16.71 -12.45 25.10
C GLY A 223 -16.05 -12.64 23.74
N ASP A 224 -16.72 -12.29 22.64
CA ASP A 224 -16.06 -12.15 21.35
C ASP A 224 -14.98 -11.07 21.43
N ARG A 225 -13.85 -11.32 20.76
CA ARG A 225 -12.79 -10.34 20.57
C ARG A 225 -12.52 -10.13 19.10
N LEU A 226 -12.56 -8.88 18.67
CA LEU A 226 -12.25 -8.44 17.32
C LEU A 226 -10.80 -7.92 17.26
N LEU A 227 -10.14 -8.15 16.14
CA LEU A 227 -8.87 -7.54 15.76
C LEU A 227 -9.02 -6.96 14.36
N LEU A 228 -8.72 -5.69 14.17
CA LEU A 228 -8.45 -5.09 12.86
C LEU A 228 -6.98 -4.69 12.80
N CYS A 229 -6.31 -4.94 11.68
CA CYS A 229 -4.92 -4.56 11.50
C CYS A 229 -4.52 -4.27 10.05
N SER A 230 -3.54 -3.37 9.89
CA SER A 230 -2.84 -3.15 8.62
C SER A 230 -1.85 -4.27 8.33
N ASP A 231 -1.33 -4.30 7.09
CA ASP A 231 -0.40 -5.34 6.63
C ASP A 231 0.93 -5.31 7.40
N GLY A 232 1.29 -4.19 8.05
CA GLY A 232 2.44 -4.10 8.92
C GLY A 232 2.37 -4.99 10.17
N LEU A 233 1.17 -5.44 10.56
CA LEU A 233 1.03 -6.53 11.52
C LEU A 233 0.78 -7.87 10.80
N CYS A 234 -0.33 -8.00 10.06
CA CYS A 234 -0.76 -9.30 9.55
C CYS A 234 0.02 -9.82 8.33
N GLY A 235 0.86 -8.98 7.74
CA GLY A 235 1.86 -9.36 6.75
C GLY A 235 3.21 -9.78 7.35
N LEU A 236 3.42 -9.60 8.66
CA LEU A 236 4.64 -9.99 9.38
C LEU A 236 4.42 -11.09 10.42
N VAL A 237 3.26 -11.08 11.09
CA VAL A 237 2.94 -11.99 12.19
C VAL A 237 1.89 -13.00 11.73
N GLU A 238 2.23 -14.28 11.86
CA GLU A 238 1.37 -15.41 11.47
C GLU A 238 0.11 -15.53 12.32
N ASP A 239 -0.99 -16.01 11.73
CA ASP A 239 -2.31 -16.12 12.36
C ASP A 239 -2.30 -16.95 13.67
N ASP A 240 -1.49 -18.01 13.74
CA ASP A 240 -1.34 -18.83 14.95
C ASP A 240 -0.77 -18.01 16.13
N VAL A 241 0.18 -17.12 15.83
CA VAL A 241 0.79 -16.22 16.83
C VAL A 241 -0.22 -15.15 17.24
N LEU A 242 -0.93 -14.56 16.27
CA LEU A 242 -2.02 -13.61 16.54
C LEU A 242 -3.05 -14.22 17.50
N GLY A 243 -3.56 -15.41 17.18
CA GLY A 243 -4.59 -16.09 17.96
C GLY A 243 -4.12 -16.43 19.37
N SER A 244 -2.89 -16.91 19.50
CA SER A 244 -2.25 -17.19 20.79
C SER A 244 -2.13 -15.94 21.67
N LEU A 245 -1.67 -14.81 21.10
CA LEU A 245 -1.48 -13.56 21.84
C LEU A 245 -2.82 -12.94 22.27
N LEU A 246 -3.81 -12.94 21.37
CA LEU A 246 -5.15 -12.45 21.63
C LEU A 246 -5.89 -13.29 22.69
N ALA A 247 -5.69 -14.62 22.71
CA ALA A 247 -6.39 -15.49 23.67
C ALA A 247 -5.81 -15.48 25.09
N GLN A 248 -4.51 -15.18 25.24
CA GLN A 248 -3.80 -15.32 26.52
C GLN A 248 -3.65 -14.03 27.32
N SER A 249 -4.04 -12.90 26.74
CA SER A 249 -3.77 -11.57 27.29
C SER A 249 -5.07 -10.76 27.40
N ASP A 250 -5.13 -9.78 28.30
CA ASP A 250 -6.11 -8.70 28.18
C ASP A 250 -5.81 -7.84 26.93
N PRO A 251 -6.76 -7.02 26.43
CA PRO A 251 -6.59 -6.28 25.18
C PRO A 251 -5.35 -5.38 25.16
N ALA A 252 -5.05 -4.66 26.25
CA ALA A 252 -3.91 -3.75 26.30
C ALA A 252 -2.58 -4.52 26.26
N THR A 253 -2.46 -5.60 27.04
CA THR A 253 -1.29 -6.47 26.99
C THR A 253 -1.15 -7.17 25.63
N ALA A 254 -2.26 -7.58 25.01
CA ALA A 254 -2.24 -8.18 23.67
C ALA A 254 -1.70 -7.19 22.63
N LEU A 255 -2.18 -5.94 22.66
CA LEU A 255 -1.74 -4.86 21.79
C LEU A 255 -0.23 -4.62 21.88
N GLU A 256 0.30 -4.43 23.10
CA GLU A 256 1.74 -4.22 23.32
C GLU A 256 2.59 -5.39 22.81
N ARG A 257 2.10 -6.62 22.98
CA ARG A 257 2.79 -7.84 22.52
C ARG A 257 2.75 -7.97 21.01
N LEU A 258 1.62 -7.69 20.37
CA LEU A 258 1.47 -7.73 18.90
C LEU A 258 2.41 -6.72 18.24
N VAL A 259 2.49 -5.50 18.77
CA VAL A 259 3.45 -4.48 18.33
C VAL A 259 4.89 -4.97 18.51
N SER A 260 5.19 -5.56 19.67
CA SER A 260 6.54 -6.10 19.94
C SER A 260 6.92 -7.24 18.99
N GLU A 261 5.96 -8.09 18.63
CA GLU A 261 6.16 -9.19 17.68
C GLU A 261 6.40 -8.67 16.26
N ALA A 262 5.59 -7.70 15.80
CA ALA A 262 5.79 -7.05 14.50
C ALA A 262 7.17 -6.37 14.40
N HIS A 263 7.63 -5.74 15.49
CA HIS A 263 8.97 -5.19 15.58
C HIS A 263 10.08 -6.26 15.56
N ALA A 264 9.84 -7.42 16.18
CA ALA A 264 10.79 -8.53 16.17
C ALA A 264 10.97 -9.11 14.75
N GLU A 265 9.90 -9.12 13.95
CA GLU A 265 9.92 -9.48 12.52
C GLU A 265 10.43 -8.36 11.60
N GLY A 266 10.90 -7.25 12.19
CA GLY A 266 11.64 -6.19 11.51
C GLY A 266 10.91 -4.86 11.40
N GLY A 267 9.60 -4.80 11.70
CA GLY A 267 8.81 -3.56 11.70
C GLY A 267 8.96 -2.76 10.40
N ILE A 268 8.86 -3.45 9.26
CA ILE A 268 9.20 -2.88 7.95
C ILE A 268 8.13 -1.96 7.38
N ASP A 269 6.94 -1.93 7.99
CA ASP A 269 5.80 -1.12 7.59
C ASP A 269 5.21 -0.29 8.74
N ASN A 270 4.25 0.56 8.39
CA ASN A 270 3.36 1.19 9.35
C ASN A 270 2.50 0.12 10.03
N ILE A 271 2.28 0.27 11.33
CA ILE A 271 1.56 -0.73 12.14
C ILE A 271 0.36 -0.05 12.75
N THR A 272 -0.84 -0.47 12.37
CA THR A 272 -2.10 0.00 12.95
C THR A 272 -2.93 -1.18 13.39
N ILE A 273 -3.39 -1.14 14.65
CA ILE A 273 -4.06 -2.24 15.33
C ILE A 273 -5.22 -1.69 16.15
N ILE A 274 -6.39 -2.31 16.02
CA ILE A 274 -7.55 -2.09 16.88
C ILE A 274 -7.98 -3.44 17.45
N ILE A 275 -8.06 -3.55 18.78
CA ILE A 275 -8.58 -4.74 19.48
C ILE A 275 -9.83 -4.32 20.23
N ALA A 276 -10.94 -5.03 20.05
CA ALA A 276 -12.20 -4.73 20.72
C ALA A 276 -12.84 -5.98 21.34
N ASP A 277 -13.23 -5.88 22.61
CA ASP A 277 -14.00 -6.90 23.31
C ASP A 277 -15.49 -6.56 23.30
N LEU A 278 -16.32 -7.59 23.09
CA LEU A 278 -17.77 -7.50 23.22
C LEU A 278 -18.19 -7.85 24.65
N LEU A 279 -18.70 -6.85 25.36
CA LEU A 279 -19.16 -6.96 26.74
C LEU A 279 -20.68 -6.79 26.82
N GLU A 280 -21.31 -7.30 27.88
CA GLU A 280 -22.69 -6.96 28.19
C GLU A 280 -22.80 -5.46 28.52
N ALA A 281 -23.79 -4.77 27.95
CA ALA A 281 -24.03 -3.37 28.27
C ALA A 281 -24.80 -3.26 29.61
N GLY A 282 -24.23 -2.54 30.58
CA GLY A 282 -24.93 -2.11 31.80
C GLY A 282 -25.65 -0.77 31.62
N GLU A 283 -26.69 -0.53 32.42
CA GLU A 283 -27.47 0.74 32.39
C GLU A 283 -26.62 1.97 32.76
N ASP A 284 -25.54 1.79 33.53
CA ASP A 284 -24.64 2.87 34.00
C ASP A 284 -23.23 2.81 33.36
N ASP A 285 -23.02 2.00 32.32
CA ASP A 285 -21.70 1.87 31.69
C ASP A 285 -21.39 3.12 30.82
N GLU A 286 -20.28 3.81 31.13
CA GLU A 286 -19.77 4.87 30.27
C GLU A 286 -19.33 4.32 28.91
N LEU A 287 -19.70 5.02 27.84
CA LEU A 287 -19.25 4.68 26.50
C LEU A 287 -17.74 4.96 26.34
N PRO A 288 -17.02 4.12 25.58
CA PRO A 288 -15.62 4.38 25.31
C PRO A 288 -15.44 5.65 24.47
N ASP A 289 -14.34 6.37 24.74
CA ASP A 289 -13.96 7.57 23.99
C ASP A 289 -13.75 7.26 22.50
N VAL A 290 -14.09 8.21 21.64
CA VAL A 290 -13.77 8.15 20.22
C VAL A 290 -12.26 8.33 20.03
N MET A 291 -11.63 7.42 19.28
CA MET A 291 -10.21 7.46 18.95
C MET A 291 -10.02 7.66 17.45
N VAL A 292 -9.16 8.60 17.08
CA VAL A 292 -8.65 8.80 15.71
C VAL A 292 -7.15 8.53 15.72
N LEU A 293 -6.68 7.69 14.80
CA LEU A 293 -5.33 7.14 14.79
C LEU A 293 -4.59 7.50 13.51
N GLY A 294 -3.26 7.46 13.58
CA GLY A 294 -2.39 7.56 12.41
C GLY A 294 -2.48 8.92 11.70
N ALA A 295 -2.43 8.92 10.37
CA ALA A 295 -2.44 10.12 9.55
C ALA A 295 -3.70 10.96 9.76
N ALA A 296 -4.88 10.34 9.88
CA ALA A 296 -6.15 11.02 10.14
C ALA A 296 -6.15 11.91 11.40
N GLY A 297 -5.35 11.57 12.41
CA GLY A 297 -5.26 12.36 13.64
C GLY A 297 -4.36 13.60 13.54
N THR A 298 -3.61 13.77 12.44
CA THR A 298 -2.57 14.80 12.32
C THR A 298 -2.62 15.59 11.02
N LEU A 299 -3.29 15.09 9.99
CA LEU A 299 -3.27 15.63 8.65
C LEU A 299 -4.51 16.48 8.36
N ASP A 300 -4.29 17.69 7.87
CA ASP A 300 -5.37 18.56 7.37
C ASP A 300 -5.74 18.15 5.94
N ILE A 301 -6.98 17.70 5.73
CA ILE A 301 -7.48 17.33 4.41
C ILE A 301 -7.80 18.61 3.61
N PRO A 302 -7.24 18.80 2.40
CA PRO A 302 -7.54 19.97 1.59
C PRO A 302 -9.03 20.09 1.23
N GLU A 303 -9.61 21.27 1.47
CA GLU A 303 -10.92 21.60 0.92
C GLU A 303 -10.82 21.84 -0.58
N VAL A 304 -11.45 20.96 -1.37
CA VAL A 304 -11.59 21.18 -2.80
C VAL A 304 -12.80 22.08 -3.01
N THR A 305 -12.57 23.40 -3.15
CA THR A 305 -13.60 24.30 -3.66
C THR A 305 -13.93 23.90 -5.09
N ALA A 306 -15.21 23.63 -5.37
CA ALA A 306 -15.70 23.03 -6.61
C ALA A 306 -14.93 23.48 -7.87
N VAL A 307 -14.27 22.53 -8.52
CA VAL A 307 -13.64 22.75 -9.83
C VAL A 307 -14.74 23.20 -10.80
N PRO A 308 -14.64 24.38 -11.44
CA PRO A 308 -15.63 24.76 -12.44
C PRO A 308 -15.65 23.69 -13.56
N PRO A 309 -16.83 23.31 -14.07
CA PRO A 309 -16.92 22.27 -15.09
C PRO A 309 -16.00 22.63 -16.25
N ARG A 310 -15.11 21.69 -16.59
CA ARG A 310 -14.10 21.83 -17.64
C ARG A 310 -14.78 22.33 -18.91
N ALA A 311 -14.46 23.56 -19.33
CA ALA A 311 -14.97 24.09 -20.59
C ALA A 311 -14.58 23.15 -21.74
N PRO A 312 -15.48 22.90 -22.71
CA PRO A 312 -15.14 22.07 -23.87
C PRO A 312 -13.94 22.71 -24.59
N LEU A 313 -12.94 21.91 -24.95
CA LEU A 313 -11.83 22.37 -25.77
C LEU A 313 -12.38 23.03 -27.05
N PRO A 314 -11.92 24.24 -27.42
CA PRO A 314 -12.25 24.80 -28.71
C PRO A 314 -11.55 24.01 -29.82
N PRO A 315 -12.19 23.81 -30.98
CA PRO A 315 -11.55 23.15 -32.10
C PRO A 315 -10.51 24.08 -32.73
N ASP A 316 -9.37 23.48 -33.08
CA ASP A 316 -8.34 23.92 -34.03
C ASP A 316 -8.37 25.39 -34.48
N ALA A 317 -7.41 26.19 -34.00
CA ALA A 317 -7.02 27.43 -34.65
C ALA A 317 -5.49 27.52 -34.72
N GLU A 318 -5.04 27.76 -35.94
CA GLU A 318 -3.67 27.69 -36.43
C GLU A 318 -2.74 28.77 -35.85
N ASP A 319 -1.45 28.45 -35.98
CA ASP A 319 -0.25 29.29 -36.03
C ASP A 319 -0.48 30.79 -36.29
N ASP A 320 0.08 31.64 -35.43
CA ASP A 320 0.83 32.83 -35.86
C ASP A 320 1.60 33.46 -34.68
N GLY A 321 2.92 33.48 -34.80
CA GLY A 321 3.85 33.91 -33.76
C GLY A 321 3.95 35.43 -33.56
N ALA A 322 4.32 35.84 -32.34
CA ALA A 322 5.09 37.06 -32.07
C ALA A 322 5.69 37.06 -30.65
N SER A 323 6.95 37.48 -30.56
CA SER A 323 7.81 37.56 -29.37
C SER A 323 7.43 38.68 -28.36
N PRO A 324 8.03 38.69 -27.14
CA PRO A 324 7.55 39.45 -25.99
C PRO A 324 8.25 40.83 -25.82
N PRO A 325 7.74 41.73 -24.95
CA PRO A 325 8.54 42.86 -24.48
C PRO A 325 8.85 42.81 -22.97
N THR A 326 10.09 43.18 -22.67
CA THR A 326 10.63 43.54 -21.33
C THR A 326 10.79 45.09 -21.25
N PRO A 327 11.30 45.68 -20.14
CA PRO A 327 10.55 46.50 -19.17
C PRO A 327 10.85 48.02 -19.25
N LEU A 328 10.16 48.84 -18.44
CA LEU A 328 10.52 50.24 -18.22
C LEU A 328 10.63 50.59 -16.72
N ALA A 329 11.74 51.26 -16.41
CA ALA A 329 12.10 51.84 -15.13
C ALA A 329 11.51 53.25 -14.94
N GLY A 330 11.47 53.73 -13.68
CA GLY A 330 11.21 55.13 -13.35
C GLY A 330 11.41 55.43 -11.86
N GLU A 331 12.47 56.20 -11.56
CA GLU A 331 12.93 56.66 -10.25
C GLU A 331 12.06 57.78 -9.63
N GLY A 332 12.15 57.98 -8.31
CA GLY A 332 11.77 59.26 -7.65
C GLY A 332 11.57 59.19 -6.14
N SER A 333 12.38 59.91 -5.37
CA SER A 333 12.32 60.17 -3.91
C SER A 333 12.67 61.66 -3.67
N PRO A 334 12.60 62.30 -2.47
CA PRO A 334 11.83 62.10 -1.23
C PRO A 334 11.15 63.42 -0.71
N ALA A 335 10.38 63.38 0.41
CA ALA A 335 10.19 64.57 1.28
C ALA A 335 9.75 64.23 2.73
N SER A 336 10.64 64.57 3.67
CA SER A 336 10.57 65.12 5.03
C SER A 336 9.35 65.01 5.99
N ALA A 337 9.73 64.69 7.23
CA ALA A 337 9.37 65.30 8.53
C ALA A 337 8.09 64.88 9.28
N SER A 338 8.26 64.17 10.40
CA SER A 338 8.28 64.76 11.77
C SER A 338 8.20 63.65 12.84
N THR A 339 9.02 63.75 13.87
CA THR A 339 9.09 62.81 15.00
C THR A 339 8.36 63.38 16.21
N PRO A 340 7.47 62.64 16.88
CA PRO A 340 7.14 62.86 18.27
C PRO A 340 7.93 61.89 19.18
N VAL A 341 8.43 62.44 20.27
CA VAL A 341 9.11 61.75 21.37
C VAL A 341 8.08 60.92 22.16
N ARG A 342 8.34 59.61 22.38
CA ARG A 342 7.53 58.70 23.23
C ARG A 342 8.30 58.30 24.52
N PRO A 343 7.62 57.99 25.63
CA PRO A 343 8.23 57.72 26.94
C PRO A 343 9.05 56.43 26.98
N GLN A 344 10.00 56.33 27.91
CA GLN A 344 10.86 55.15 28.06
C GLN A 344 10.06 53.91 28.50
N ALA A 345 10.10 52.87 27.68
CA ALA A 345 9.52 51.55 27.92
C ALA A 345 10.37 50.70 28.89
N SER A 346 9.68 49.83 29.63
CA SER A 346 10.21 48.91 30.64
C SER A 346 11.10 47.81 30.02
N PRO A 347 11.91 47.08 30.83
CA PRO A 347 12.82 46.05 30.30
C PRO A 347 12.12 44.96 29.48
N ASP A 348 10.90 44.56 29.87
CA ASP A 348 10.14 43.49 29.21
C ASP A 348 9.61 43.91 27.83
N GLU A 349 9.18 45.16 27.67
CA GLU A 349 8.71 45.68 26.36
C GLU A 349 9.85 45.78 25.32
N ARG A 350 11.11 45.95 25.77
CA ARG A 350 12.30 45.97 24.89
C ARG A 350 12.66 44.60 24.33
N GLU A 351 12.25 43.54 25.00
CA GLU A 351 12.49 42.16 24.58
C GLU A 351 11.44 41.71 23.56
N GLU A 352 10.22 42.24 23.66
CA GLU A 352 9.13 42.03 22.72
C GLU A 352 9.32 42.81 21.40
N GLU A 353 9.78 44.06 21.46
CA GLU A 353 10.17 44.84 20.27
C GLU A 353 11.36 44.22 19.51
N ARG A 354 12.27 43.51 20.19
CA ARG A 354 13.38 42.78 19.56
C ARG A 354 12.92 41.55 18.77
N ARG A 355 11.76 40.98 19.12
CA ARG A 355 11.17 39.83 18.43
C ARG A 355 10.54 40.23 17.10
N TYR A 356 10.08 41.49 16.96
CA TYR A 356 9.44 42.04 15.76
C TYR A 356 10.25 43.11 15.00
N ALA A 357 11.55 43.27 15.31
CA ALA A 357 12.42 44.15 14.55
C ALA A 357 12.72 43.52 13.16
N LEU A 358 12.25 44.18 12.08
CA LEU A 358 12.64 43.89 10.70
C LEU A 358 14.19 43.90 10.61
N GLN A 359 14.77 42.71 10.56
CA GLN A 359 16.22 42.56 10.42
C GLN A 359 16.65 43.18 9.10
N THR A 360 17.56 44.15 9.16
CA THR A 360 18.16 44.71 7.95
C THR A 360 18.82 43.58 7.15
N PRO A 361 18.60 43.52 5.83
CA PRO A 361 19.08 42.40 5.04
C PRO A 361 20.62 42.40 5.08
N PRO A 362 21.26 41.23 5.29
CA PRO A 362 22.72 41.18 5.38
C PRO A 362 23.33 41.72 4.09
N SER A 363 24.45 42.45 4.24
CA SER A 363 25.17 43.07 3.14
C SER A 363 25.37 42.08 1.99
N ALA A 364 25.21 42.55 0.75
CA ALA A 364 25.23 41.72 -0.46
C ALA A 364 26.41 40.73 -0.51
N ARG A 365 27.55 41.13 0.07
CA ARG A 365 28.77 40.31 0.20
C ARG A 365 28.60 39.03 1.03
N ARG A 366 27.80 39.05 2.12
CA ARG A 366 27.54 37.87 2.96
C ARG A 366 26.54 36.90 2.32
N ARG A 367 25.58 37.40 1.53
CA ARG A 367 24.65 36.56 0.76
C ARG A 367 25.38 35.80 -0.36
N VAL A 368 26.26 36.48 -1.09
CA VAL A 368 27.10 35.84 -2.13
C VAL A 368 28.03 34.79 -1.52
N LEU A 369 28.64 35.06 -0.36
CA LEU A 369 29.51 34.10 0.32
C LEU A 369 28.74 32.85 0.80
N ARG A 370 27.54 33.03 1.38
CA ARG A 370 26.69 31.90 1.80
C ARG A 370 26.21 31.07 0.63
N PHE A 371 25.82 31.72 -0.47
CA PHE A 371 25.44 31.03 -1.70
C PHE A 371 26.62 30.25 -2.29
N ALA A 372 27.80 30.85 -2.37
CA ALA A 372 29.01 30.17 -2.82
C ALA A 372 29.36 28.97 -1.93
N LEU A 373 29.25 29.10 -0.61
CA LEU A 373 29.50 28.00 0.33
C LEU A 373 28.47 26.87 0.17
N SER A 374 27.18 27.20 -0.03
CA SER A 374 26.15 26.18 -0.29
C SER A 374 26.36 25.45 -1.61
N VAL A 375 26.82 26.15 -2.65
CA VAL A 375 27.16 25.52 -3.95
C VAL A 375 28.36 24.60 -3.80
N VAL A 376 29.40 25.02 -3.07
CA VAL A 376 30.56 24.16 -2.78
C VAL A 376 30.15 22.92 -1.97
N LEU A 377 29.30 23.08 -0.95
CA LEU A 377 28.80 21.96 -0.16
C LEU A 377 27.97 20.98 -1.02
N ALA A 378 27.09 21.50 -1.88
CA ALA A 378 26.30 20.69 -2.80
C ALA A 378 27.21 19.90 -3.76
N LEU A 379 28.25 20.53 -4.32
CA LEU A 379 29.23 19.86 -5.18
C LEU A 379 30.04 18.79 -4.44
N LEU A 380 30.39 19.02 -3.17
CA LEU A 380 31.07 18.02 -2.34
C LEU A 380 30.17 16.82 -2.03
N LEU A 381 28.89 17.05 -1.74
CA LEU A 381 27.91 15.97 -1.53
C LEU A 381 27.68 15.17 -2.80
N LEU A 382 27.51 15.82 -3.95
CA LEU A 382 27.41 15.16 -5.26
C LEU A 382 28.66 14.36 -5.61
N GLY A 383 29.85 14.92 -5.38
CA GLY A 383 31.12 14.23 -5.59
C GLY A 383 31.27 13.01 -4.66
N GLY A 384 30.85 13.14 -3.39
CA GLY A 384 30.83 12.05 -2.43
C GLY A 384 29.87 10.93 -2.82
N ALA A 385 28.66 11.27 -3.26
CA ALA A 385 27.67 10.31 -3.75
C ALA A 385 28.17 9.57 -5.01
N ALA A 386 28.75 10.31 -5.97
CA ALA A 386 29.33 9.70 -7.18
C ALA A 386 30.52 8.78 -6.84
N ALA A 387 31.40 9.17 -5.92
CA ALA A 387 32.49 8.33 -5.46
C ALA A 387 32.00 7.08 -4.72
N GLY A 388 30.94 7.21 -3.90
CA GLY A 388 30.27 6.10 -3.23
C GLY A 388 29.66 5.11 -4.22
N ALA A 389 28.94 5.60 -5.23
CA ALA A 389 28.36 4.77 -6.29
C ALA A 389 29.44 4.02 -7.09
N LEU A 390 30.55 4.69 -7.43
CA LEU A 390 31.68 4.06 -8.11
C LEU A 390 32.43 3.05 -7.24
N ALA A 391 32.49 3.26 -5.92
CA ALA A 391 33.08 2.32 -4.98
C ALA A 391 32.19 1.09 -4.79
N TRP A 392 30.87 1.28 -4.69
CA TRP A 392 29.89 0.20 -4.58
C TRP A 392 29.80 -0.64 -5.85
N GLY A 393 29.80 -0.03 -7.05
CA GLY A 393 29.82 -0.77 -8.31
C GLY A 393 31.04 -1.69 -8.45
N ARG A 394 32.17 -1.36 -7.82
CA ARG A 394 33.38 -2.23 -7.81
C ARG A 394 33.22 -3.49 -6.96
N THR A 395 32.22 -3.57 -6.09
CA THR A 395 31.98 -4.76 -5.23
C THR A 395 30.93 -5.70 -5.81
N GLN A 396 30.21 -5.29 -6.85
CA GLN A 396 29.16 -6.09 -7.47
C GLN A 396 29.69 -6.98 -8.59
N PHE A 397 29.20 -8.22 -8.64
CA PHE A 397 29.50 -9.20 -9.68
C PHE A 397 28.19 -9.81 -10.19
N TYR A 398 28.14 -10.15 -11.47
CA TYR A 398 27.01 -10.85 -12.07
C TYR A 398 27.49 -11.79 -13.18
N VAL A 399 26.68 -12.79 -13.52
CA VAL A 399 26.95 -13.70 -14.64
C VAL A 399 26.09 -13.29 -15.83
N GLY A 400 26.70 -13.13 -17.00
CA GLY A 400 26.03 -12.66 -18.21
C GLY A 400 26.53 -13.34 -19.48
N ALA A 401 25.81 -13.14 -20.58
CA ALA A 401 26.21 -13.63 -21.89
C ALA A 401 27.33 -12.78 -22.50
N ALA A 402 28.45 -13.43 -22.86
CA ALA A 402 29.54 -12.85 -23.63
C ALA A 402 29.57 -13.50 -25.02
N GLU A 403 28.85 -12.90 -25.97
CA GLU A 403 28.65 -13.43 -27.33
C GLU A 403 28.07 -14.86 -27.33
N GLU A 404 28.92 -15.88 -27.49
CA GLU A 404 28.52 -17.30 -27.55
C GLU A 404 28.78 -18.06 -26.24
N THR A 405 29.47 -17.47 -25.27
CA THR A 405 29.81 -18.10 -23.98
C THR A 405 29.27 -17.32 -22.80
N ILE A 406 29.36 -17.90 -21.61
CA ILE A 406 29.01 -17.21 -20.36
C ILE A 406 30.25 -16.52 -19.77
N ALA A 407 30.06 -15.38 -19.10
CA ALA A 407 31.14 -14.66 -18.44
C ALA A 407 30.68 -14.05 -17.12
N ILE A 408 31.64 -13.88 -16.21
CA ILE A 408 31.47 -13.10 -14.98
C ILE A 408 31.83 -11.65 -15.31
N TYR A 409 30.94 -10.73 -14.97
CA TYR A 409 31.13 -9.30 -15.09
C TYR A 409 31.30 -8.68 -13.70
N GLN A 410 32.07 -7.60 -13.64
CA GLN A 410 32.20 -6.76 -12.44
C GLN A 410 31.60 -5.39 -12.75
N GLY A 411 30.69 -4.91 -11.91
CA GLY A 411 29.98 -3.65 -12.11
C GLY A 411 28.47 -3.81 -12.19
N LEU A 412 27.81 -2.79 -12.73
CA LEU A 412 26.36 -2.74 -12.93
C LEU A 412 26.00 -3.28 -14.32
N PRO A 413 24.94 -4.10 -14.47
CA PRO A 413 24.54 -4.66 -15.75
C PRO A 413 24.11 -3.58 -16.75
N ASP A 414 23.59 -2.44 -16.27
CA ASP A 414 23.15 -1.32 -17.10
C ASP A 414 24.29 -0.43 -17.62
N SER A 415 24.03 0.26 -18.73
CA SER A 415 24.94 1.27 -19.31
C SER A 415 24.33 2.67 -19.21
N LEU A 416 25.15 3.67 -18.89
CA LEU A 416 24.74 5.09 -18.91
C LEU A 416 25.15 5.68 -20.26
N GLY A 417 24.26 5.58 -21.25
CA GLY A 417 24.53 6.02 -22.62
C GLY A 417 25.72 5.27 -23.21
N PRO A 418 26.78 5.94 -23.70
CA PRO A 418 27.95 5.28 -24.30
C PRO A 418 28.92 4.68 -23.27
N ILE A 419 28.65 4.82 -21.97
CA ILE A 419 29.56 4.40 -20.90
C ILE A 419 29.06 3.08 -20.32
N ALA A 420 29.81 2.00 -20.59
CA ALA A 420 29.62 0.72 -19.92
C ALA A 420 30.03 0.85 -18.44
N LEU A 421 29.12 0.52 -17.53
CA LEU A 421 29.37 0.49 -16.08
C LEU A 421 29.85 -0.88 -15.59
N ASN A 422 30.05 -1.82 -16.52
CA ASN A 422 30.56 -3.14 -16.28
C ASN A 422 31.87 -3.39 -17.03
N ARG A 423 32.61 -4.39 -16.58
CA ARG A 423 33.78 -4.94 -17.26
C ARG A 423 33.74 -6.46 -17.15
N VAL A 424 34.14 -7.15 -18.20
CA VAL A 424 34.33 -8.60 -18.16
C VAL A 424 35.45 -8.92 -17.19
N TYR A 425 35.13 -9.70 -16.16
CA TYR A 425 36.09 -10.14 -15.14
C TYR A 425 36.72 -11.48 -15.54
N GLU A 426 35.90 -12.46 -15.93
CA GLU A 426 36.35 -13.82 -16.27
C GLU A 426 35.42 -14.44 -17.33
N VAL A 427 35.97 -14.88 -18.47
CA VAL A 427 35.20 -15.59 -19.52
C VAL A 427 35.30 -17.08 -19.30
N GLN A 428 34.17 -17.78 -19.44
CA GLN A 428 34.10 -19.23 -19.25
C GLN A 428 33.99 -19.96 -20.59
N PRO A 429 34.50 -21.20 -20.69
CA PRO A 429 34.44 -21.98 -21.92
C PRO A 429 33.04 -22.52 -22.23
N THR A 430 32.14 -22.54 -21.23
CA THR A 430 30.76 -23.02 -21.33
C THR A 430 29.98 -22.18 -22.34
N ARG A 431 29.48 -22.82 -23.39
CA ARG A 431 28.71 -22.15 -24.44
C ARG A 431 27.29 -21.93 -23.98
N LEU A 432 26.75 -20.76 -24.30
CA LEU A 432 25.37 -20.42 -23.97
C LEU A 432 24.37 -21.37 -24.64
N ALA A 433 24.64 -21.78 -25.89
CA ALA A 433 23.77 -22.69 -26.64
C ALA A 433 23.67 -24.11 -26.05
N ASP A 434 24.62 -24.50 -25.19
CA ASP A 434 24.64 -25.83 -24.59
C ASP A 434 23.83 -25.94 -23.30
N LEU A 435 23.30 -24.81 -22.80
CA LEU A 435 22.40 -24.73 -21.65
C LEU A 435 20.93 -24.96 -22.05
N PRO A 436 20.06 -25.39 -21.11
CA PRO A 436 18.60 -25.35 -21.30
C PRO A 436 18.08 -23.94 -21.59
N LEU A 437 16.98 -23.83 -22.36
CA LEU A 437 16.40 -22.54 -22.78
C LEU A 437 16.10 -21.59 -21.62
N LEU A 438 15.69 -22.12 -20.46
CA LEU A 438 15.46 -21.34 -19.25
C LEU A 438 16.74 -20.64 -18.76
N TYR A 439 17.84 -21.39 -18.65
CA TYR A 439 19.13 -20.85 -18.23
C TYR A 439 19.75 -19.94 -19.29
N GLN A 440 19.48 -20.18 -20.58
CA GLN A 440 19.88 -19.25 -21.65
C GLN A 440 19.23 -17.88 -21.50
N ASP A 441 17.92 -17.84 -21.19
CA ASP A 441 17.19 -16.59 -20.98
C ASP A 441 17.70 -15.86 -19.72
N GLN A 442 17.93 -16.59 -18.63
CA GLN A 442 18.48 -16.03 -17.39
C GLN A 442 19.88 -15.43 -17.59
N VAL A 443 20.79 -16.13 -18.27
CA VAL A 443 22.14 -15.62 -18.53
C VAL A 443 22.11 -14.41 -19.49
N ARG A 444 21.16 -14.35 -20.44
CA ARG A 444 20.96 -13.16 -21.29
C ARG A 444 20.41 -11.96 -20.53
N LYS A 445 19.50 -12.21 -19.57
CA LYS A 445 18.95 -11.19 -18.67
C LYS A 445 19.88 -10.82 -17.51
N THR A 446 21.05 -11.44 -17.44
CA THR A 446 22.03 -11.38 -16.35
C THR A 446 21.53 -12.02 -15.05
N ILE A 447 22.43 -12.72 -14.37
CA ILE A 447 22.18 -13.37 -13.07
C ILE A 447 22.97 -12.61 -12.01
N ASP A 448 22.26 -11.95 -11.11
CA ASP A 448 22.86 -11.20 -10.01
C ASP A 448 23.53 -12.12 -8.99
N THR A 449 24.69 -11.72 -8.47
CA THR A 449 25.44 -12.51 -7.50
C THR A 449 25.98 -11.63 -6.39
N ARG A 450 26.10 -12.18 -5.17
CA ARG A 450 26.46 -11.40 -3.98
C ARG A 450 27.97 -11.18 -3.85
N SER A 451 28.77 -11.97 -4.54
CA SER A 451 30.24 -11.91 -4.49
C SER A 451 30.88 -12.65 -5.67
N LEU A 452 32.18 -12.46 -5.88
CA LEU A 452 32.93 -13.24 -6.86
C LEU A 452 32.90 -14.76 -6.57
N ALA A 453 32.88 -15.17 -5.30
CA ALA A 453 32.79 -16.58 -4.94
C ALA A 453 31.43 -17.17 -5.33
N ASP A 454 30.38 -16.37 -5.18
CA ASP A 454 29.01 -16.71 -5.58
C ASP A 454 28.91 -16.83 -7.11
N ALA A 455 29.43 -15.85 -7.86
CA ALA A 455 29.49 -15.90 -9.32
C ALA A 455 30.21 -17.14 -9.87
N ARG A 456 31.32 -17.53 -9.24
CA ARG A 456 32.05 -18.76 -9.64
C ARG A 456 31.25 -20.03 -9.37
N ARG A 457 30.49 -20.07 -8.27
CA ARG A 457 29.61 -21.20 -7.96
C ARG A 457 28.46 -21.29 -8.96
N THR A 458 27.80 -20.18 -9.27
CA THR A 458 26.74 -20.14 -10.29
C THR A 458 27.27 -20.59 -11.66
N VAL A 459 28.46 -20.15 -12.04
CA VAL A 459 29.13 -20.62 -13.27
C VAL A 459 29.41 -22.13 -13.23
N ALA A 460 29.86 -22.67 -12.10
CA ALA A 460 30.12 -24.10 -11.95
C ALA A 460 28.83 -24.92 -12.10
N GLU A 461 27.73 -24.47 -11.48
CA GLU A 461 26.39 -25.08 -11.63
C GLU A 461 25.92 -25.07 -13.09
N LEU A 462 26.03 -23.91 -13.76
CA LEU A 462 25.69 -23.81 -15.19
C LEU A 462 26.56 -24.73 -16.06
N THR A 463 27.83 -24.91 -15.70
CA THR A 463 28.74 -25.80 -16.42
C THR A 463 28.33 -27.26 -16.26
N GLU A 464 27.98 -27.70 -15.05
CA GLU A 464 27.46 -29.06 -14.79
C GLU A 464 26.16 -29.33 -15.57
N VAL A 465 25.24 -28.36 -15.56
CA VAL A 465 23.99 -28.44 -16.34
C VAL A 465 24.27 -28.53 -17.85
N SER A 466 25.24 -27.76 -18.34
CA SER A 466 25.66 -27.81 -19.75
C SER A 466 26.24 -29.18 -20.11
N GLU A 467 27.08 -29.77 -19.27
CA GLU A 467 27.68 -31.09 -19.49
C GLU A 467 26.61 -32.18 -19.53
N GLU A 468 25.62 -32.14 -18.64
CA GLU A 468 24.47 -33.04 -18.65
C GLU A 468 23.67 -32.93 -19.95
N CYS A 469 23.37 -31.69 -20.39
CA CYS A 469 22.66 -31.46 -21.65
C CYS A 469 23.45 -31.92 -22.88
N ILE A 470 24.78 -31.84 -22.86
CA ILE A 470 25.63 -32.37 -23.93
C ILE A 470 25.54 -33.91 -23.93
N ARG A 471 25.67 -34.55 -22.76
CA ARG A 471 25.61 -36.02 -22.64
C ARG A 471 24.29 -36.58 -23.16
N GLN A 472 23.16 -36.00 -22.75
CA GLN A 472 21.84 -36.46 -23.21
C GLN A 472 21.64 -36.29 -24.72
N ARG A 473 22.19 -35.22 -25.32
CA ARG A 473 22.17 -35.03 -26.78
C ARG A 473 22.99 -36.10 -27.51
N GLN A 474 24.14 -36.48 -26.96
CA GLN A 474 24.98 -37.54 -27.52
C GLN A 474 24.31 -38.91 -27.43
N GLU A 475 23.74 -39.26 -26.27
CA GLU A 475 23.00 -40.53 -26.07
C GLU A 475 21.82 -40.68 -27.04
N ARG A 476 21.06 -39.61 -27.29
CA ARG A 476 19.98 -39.61 -28.29
C ARG A 476 20.51 -39.80 -29.71
N ALA A 477 21.60 -39.12 -30.07
CA ALA A 477 22.21 -39.25 -31.39
C ALA A 477 22.77 -40.67 -31.64
N GLU A 478 23.27 -41.34 -30.60
CA GLU A 478 23.71 -42.74 -30.68
C GLU A 478 22.54 -43.73 -30.81
N GLN A 479 21.41 -43.45 -30.16
CA GLN A 479 20.19 -44.27 -30.27
C GLN A 479 19.47 -44.11 -31.62
N GLU A 480 19.63 -42.97 -32.29
CA GLU A 480 19.03 -42.68 -33.59
C GLU A 480 19.85 -43.20 -34.80
N GLN A 481 21.00 -43.85 -34.59
CA GLN A 481 21.72 -44.49 -35.69
C GLN A 481 20.94 -45.71 -36.23
N PRO A 482 20.54 -45.72 -37.53
CA PRO A 482 19.85 -46.85 -38.11
C PRO A 482 20.76 -48.09 -38.17
N PRO A 483 20.23 -49.32 -37.98
CA PRO A 483 21.05 -50.52 -38.06
C PRO A 483 21.68 -50.66 -39.46
N GLU A 484 22.93 -51.11 -39.48
CA GLU A 484 23.72 -51.33 -40.69
C GLU A 484 22.93 -52.21 -41.70
N PRO A 485 22.81 -51.81 -42.98
CA PRO A 485 21.89 -52.46 -43.90
C PRO A 485 22.32 -53.91 -44.16
N THR A 486 21.47 -54.86 -43.76
CA THR A 486 21.61 -56.26 -44.15
C THR A 486 21.33 -56.38 -45.66
N PRO A 487 22.25 -56.90 -46.48
CA PRO A 487 22.04 -56.95 -47.93
C PRO A 487 20.91 -57.95 -48.24
N SER A 488 19.78 -57.45 -48.71
CA SER A 488 18.69 -58.28 -49.26
C SER A 488 18.77 -58.33 -50.79
N PRO A 489 18.43 -59.48 -51.39
CA PRO A 489 18.83 -59.84 -52.76
C PRO A 489 18.09 -59.03 -53.83
N THR A 490 18.82 -58.74 -54.92
CA THR A 490 18.33 -58.07 -56.12
C THR A 490 17.07 -58.76 -56.68
N PRO A 491 15.95 -58.05 -56.89
CA PRO A 491 14.84 -58.58 -57.65
C PRO A 491 15.12 -58.43 -59.16
N ASP A 492 15.11 -59.55 -59.88
CA ASP A 492 15.00 -59.55 -61.34
C ASP A 492 13.61 -59.04 -61.77
N PRO A 493 13.51 -58.33 -62.92
CA PRO A 493 12.31 -57.61 -63.32
C PRO A 493 11.19 -58.57 -63.72
N THR A 494 9.98 -58.35 -63.17
CA THR A 494 8.81 -59.18 -63.48
C THR A 494 8.23 -58.83 -64.86
N PRO A 495 7.81 -59.81 -65.67
CA PRO A 495 7.32 -59.61 -67.03
C PRO A 495 5.83 -59.23 -67.05
N ASP A 496 5.48 -58.44 -68.07
CA ASP A 496 4.12 -58.22 -68.56
C ASP A 496 3.56 -59.55 -69.08
N ASP A 497 2.36 -59.96 -68.64
CA ASP A 497 1.62 -60.93 -69.45
C ASP A 497 0.09 -60.82 -69.34
N SER A 498 -0.49 -60.98 -70.53
CA SER A 498 -1.87 -61.39 -70.81
C SER A 498 -2.17 -62.78 -70.18
N PRO A 499 -3.39 -63.34 -70.25
CA PRO A 499 -4.00 -64.09 -69.15
C PRO A 499 -3.43 -65.50 -68.93
N SER A 500 -3.48 -65.95 -67.68
CA SER A 500 -4.15 -67.21 -67.31
C SER A 500 -4.48 -67.28 -65.80
N PRO A 501 -5.50 -68.06 -65.41
CA PRO A 501 -6.21 -67.88 -64.15
C PRO A 501 -5.61 -68.74 -63.03
N THR A 502 -5.85 -68.35 -61.77
CA THR A 502 -6.73 -69.07 -60.83
C THR A 502 -6.49 -68.58 -59.39
N ALA A 503 -7.60 -68.14 -58.81
CA ALA A 503 -7.97 -67.93 -57.40
C ALA A 503 -7.43 -68.97 -56.38
N PRO A 504 -7.79 -68.94 -55.08
CA PRO A 504 -7.93 -67.87 -54.06
C PRO A 504 -7.26 -68.36 -52.71
N PRO A 505 -7.65 -67.99 -51.47
CA PRO A 505 -7.93 -66.69 -50.82
C PRO A 505 -7.25 -66.55 -49.41
N GLU A 506 -7.64 -65.49 -48.68
CA GLU A 506 -7.68 -65.34 -47.18
C GLU A 506 -6.32 -65.11 -46.47
N ASP A 507 -6.14 -64.19 -45.51
CA ASP A 507 -7.10 -63.48 -44.67
C ASP A 507 -6.39 -62.35 -43.89
N GLY A 508 -7.08 -61.21 -43.72
CA GLY A 508 -6.97 -60.22 -42.61
C GLY A 508 -5.64 -59.48 -42.36
N SER A 509 -5.59 -58.30 -41.77
CA SER A 509 -6.57 -57.27 -41.40
C SER A 509 -5.76 -56.11 -40.78
N CYS A 510 -6.34 -54.91 -40.88
CA CYS A 510 -6.04 -53.67 -40.14
C CYS A 510 -4.83 -52.84 -40.55
#